data_AF-A0A382I8I3-F1
#
_entry.id   AF-A0A382I8I3-F1
#
_cell.length_a   1.000
_cell.length_b   1.000
_cell.length_c   1.000
_cell.angle_alpha   90.00
_cell.angle_beta   90.00
_cell.angle_gamma   90.00
#
_symmetry.space_group_name_H-M   'P 1'
#
loop_
_entity.id
_entity.type
_entity.pdbx_description
1 polymer ?
#
loop_
_entity_poly.entity_id
_entity_poly.type
_entity_poly.pdbx_seq_one_letter_code
_entity_poly.pdbx_strand_id
1 'polypeptide(L)' 'MGTQYAHALSKLHANLILVDYENKKNKQLEAELKKRYKTRPMSFDVDISNQESVRELARKVLKKYKKIDILINNA' A
#
# COMPACT_ATOMS: atom_id res chain seq x y z
N MET A 1 -7.11 -10.66 -5.36
CA MET A 1 -6.84 -11.11 -3.98
C MET A 1 -6.24 -9.99 -3.12
N GLY A 2 -5.26 -9.20 -3.61
CA GLY A 2 -4.69 -8.04 -2.89
C GLY A 2 -5.71 -7.09 -2.24
N THR A 3 -6.79 -6.74 -2.93
CA THR A 3 -7.87 -5.89 -2.38
C THR A 3 -8.51 -6.46 -1.11
N GLN A 4 -8.76 -7.77 -1.04
CA GLN A 4 -9.37 -8.39 0.14
C GLN A 4 -8.45 -8.34 1.35
N TYR A 5 -7.15 -8.58 1.16
CA TYR A 5 -6.16 -8.41 2.22
C TYR A 5 -6.11 -6.96 2.72
N ALA A 6 -6.18 -5.99 1.81
CA ALA A 6 -6.23 -4.58 2.19
C ALA A 6 -7.47 -4.26 3.04
N HIS A 7 -8.66 -4.77 2.68
CA HIS A 7 -9.85 -4.61 3.53
C HIS A 7 -9.70 -5.26 4.91
N ALA A 8 -9.18 -6.49 4.98
CA ALA A 8 -8.99 -7.21 6.23
C ALA A 8 -8.03 -6.46 7.17
N LEU A 9 -6.88 -6.01 6.65
CA LEU A 9 -5.88 -5.28 7.41
C LEU A 9 -6.35 -3.87 7.81
N SER A 10 -7.04 -3.16 6.92
CA SER A 10 -7.66 -1.87 7.26
C SER A 10 -8.73 -2.00 8.34
N LYS A 11 -9.51 -3.09 8.35
CA LYS A 11 -10.48 -3.38 9.42
C LYS A 11 -9.80 -3.55 10.78
N LEU A 12 -8.55 -4.02 10.79
CA LEU A 12 -7.70 -4.10 11.97
C LEU A 12 -6.98 -2.77 12.29
N HIS A 13 -7.37 -1.67 11.64
CA HIS A 13 -6.78 -0.33 11.78
C HIS A 13 -5.32 -0.22 11.33
N ALA A 14 -4.84 -1.15 10.51
CA ALA A 14 -3.48 -1.09 9.96
C ALA A 14 -3.35 0.05 8.94
N ASN A 15 -2.18 0.71 8.93
CA ASN A 15 -1.81 1.65 7.88
C ASN A 15 -1.22 0.87 6.70
N LEU A 16 -1.93 0.88 5.58
CA LEU A 16 -1.57 0.10 4.40
C LEU A 16 -0.81 0.92 3.38
N ILE A 17 0.06 0.22 2.67
CA ILE A 17 0.79 0.75 1.53
C ILE A 17 0.46 -0.14 0.35
N LEU A 18 -0.28 0.41 -0.60
CA LEU A 18 -0.71 -0.28 -1.81
C LEU A 18 0.29 0.07 -2.91
N VAL A 19 0.87 -0.95 -3.53
CA VAL A 19 1.90 -0.79 -4.55
C VAL A 19 1.49 -1.61 -5.75
N ASP A 20 1.32 -0.94 -6.89
CA ASP A 20 1.01 -1.59 -8.17
C ASP A 20 1.43 -0.64 -9.31
N TYR A 21 1.52 -1.18 -10.53
CA TYR A 21 1.67 -0.39 -11.75
C TYR A 21 0.39 0.42 -12.05
N GLU A 22 -0.80 -0.11 -11.72
CA GLU A 22 -2.08 0.52 -12.09
C GLU A 22 -2.65 1.45 -11.00
N ASN A 23 -2.32 2.75 -11.10
CA ASN A 23 -2.70 3.80 -10.15
C ASN A 23 -4.22 3.92 -9.88
N LYS A 24 -5.06 3.73 -10.91
CA LYS A 24 -6.51 4.01 -10.82
C LYS A 24 -7.21 3.14 -9.77
N LYS A 25 -6.95 1.83 -9.77
CA LYS A 25 -7.55 0.89 -8.81
C LYS A 25 -7.06 1.15 -7.40
N ASN A 26 -5.77 1.41 -7.25
CA ASN A 26 -5.17 1.68 -5.93
C ASN A 26 -5.68 2.99 -5.31
N LYS A 27 -5.87 4.06 -6.10
CA LYS A 27 -6.46 5.31 -5.58
C LYS A 27 -7.92 5.15 -5.17
N GLN A 28 -8.71 4.41 -5.96
CA GLN A 28 -10.09 4.11 -5.59
C GLN A 28 -10.15 3.32 -4.30
N LEU A 29 -9.31 2.30 -4.17
CA LEU A 29 -9.22 1.49 -2.96
C LEU A 29 -8.73 2.31 -1.76
N GLU A 30 -7.72 3.18 -1.93
CA GLU A 30 -7.24 4.08 -0.90
C GLU A 30 -8.37 4.97 -0.35
N ALA A 31 -9.14 5.60 -1.24
CA ALA A 31 -10.27 6.44 -0.88
C ALA A 31 -11.37 5.65 -0.15
N GLU A 32 -11.67 4.44 -0.62
CA GLU A 32 -12.65 3.55 0.01
C GLU A 32 -12.22 3.11 1.41
N LEU A 33 -10.97 2.63 1.56
CA LEU A 33 -10.43 2.18 2.83
C LEU A 33 -10.36 3.32 3.86
N LYS A 34 -9.93 4.50 3.42
CA LYS A 34 -9.89 5.70 4.26
C LYS A 34 -11.29 6.09 4.75
N LYS A 35 -12.31 6.03 3.88
CA LYS A 35 -13.70 6.35 4.23
C LYS A 35 -14.33 5.30 5.16
N ARG A 36 -14.11 4.00 4.88
CA ARG A 36 -14.74 2.91 5.64
C ARG A 36 -14.09 2.65 7.00
N TYR A 37 -12.76 2.67 7.07
CA TYR A 37 -12.02 2.21 8.25
C TYR A 37 -11.28 3.33 8.99
N LYS A 38 -11.36 4.57 8.51
CA LYS A 38 -10.67 5.74 9.08
C LYS A 38 -9.15 5.55 9.24
N THR A 39 -8.57 4.63 8.49
CA THR A 39 -7.11 4.42 8.42
C THR A 39 -6.47 5.43 7.48
N ARG A 40 -5.13 5.44 7.41
CA ARG A 40 -4.36 6.29 6.48
C ARG A 40 -3.63 5.45 5.44
N PRO A 41 -4.36 4.73 4.56
CA PRO A 41 -3.72 4.01 3.47
C PRO A 41 -3.02 4.99 2.53
N MET A 42 -1.97 4.54 1.85
CA MET A 42 -1.34 5.26 0.75
C MET A 42 -1.11 4.34 -0.44
N SER A 43 -1.37 4.84 -1.63
CA SER A 43 -1.02 4.20 -2.88
C SER A 43 0.29 4.77 -3.46
N PHE A 44 1.12 3.90 -4.00
CA PHE A 44 2.32 4.25 -4.75
C PHE A 44 2.30 3.56 -6.11
N ASP A 45 2.66 4.33 -7.13
CA ASP A 45 2.85 3.83 -8.47
C ASP A 45 4.31 3.45 -8.61
N VAL A 46 4.57 2.15 -8.60
CA VAL A 46 5.92 1.62 -8.70
C VAL A 46 5.87 0.44 -9.63
N ASP A 47 6.65 0.53 -10.70
CA ASP A 47 6.97 -0.65 -11.49
C ASP A 47 7.87 -1.57 -10.66
N ILE A 48 7.28 -2.65 -10.15
CA ILE A 48 7.96 -3.67 -9.36
C ILE A 48 9.01 -4.45 -10.17
N SER A 49 8.96 -4.38 -11.51
CA SER A 49 9.97 -4.94 -12.40
C SER A 49 11.27 -4.14 -12.37
N ASN A 50 11.20 -2.86 -11.98
CA ASN A 50 12.36 -1.99 -11.84
C ASN A 50 12.85 -1.96 -10.38
N GLN A 51 13.97 -2.62 -10.13
CA GLN A 51 14.58 -2.68 -8.80
C GLN A 51 14.92 -1.31 -8.19
N GLU A 52 15.27 -0.31 -9.01
CA GLU A 52 15.59 1.02 -8.51
C GLU A 52 14.34 1.71 -7.95
N SER A 53 13.22 1.63 -8.67
CA SER A 53 11.92 2.14 -8.23
C SER A 53 11.48 1.49 -6.91
N VAL A 54 11.67 0.17 -6.76
CA VAL A 54 11.38 -0.56 -5.52
C VAL A 54 12.26 -0.10 -4.37
N ARG A 55 13.56 0.12 -4.61
CA ARG A 55 14.49 0.64 -3.59
C ARG A 55 14.10 2.05 -3.13
N GLU A 56 13.69 2.93 -4.05
CA GLU A 56 13.21 4.26 -3.69
C GLU A 56 11.93 4.22 -2.86
N LEU A 57 10.98 3.37 -3.25
CA LEU A 57 9.76 3.16 -2.50
C LEU A 57 10.05 2.70 -1.07
N ALA A 58 10.88 1.67 -0.91
CA ALA A 58 11.26 1.16 0.40
C ALA A 58 11.87 2.26 1.28
N ARG A 59 12.75 3.11 0.72
CA ARG A 59 13.31 4.27 1.43
C ARG A 59 12.22 5.27 1.84
N LYS A 60 11.29 5.62 0.94
CA LYS A 60 10.17 6.54 1.24
C LYS A 60 9.26 6.00 2.34
N VAL A 61 8.92 4.71 2.26
CA VAL A 61 8.12 4.00 3.26
C VAL A 61 8.81 3.99 4.62
N LEU A 62 10.07 3.56 4.67
CA LEU A 62 10.84 3.52 5.92
C LEU A 62 11.04 4.91 6.51
N LYS A 63 11.27 5.94 5.70
CA LYS A 63 11.39 7.32 6.18
C LYS A 63 10.09 7.83 6.83
N LYS A 64 8.93 7.41 6.30
CA LYS A 64 7.62 7.88 6.77
C LYS A 64 7.04 7.07 7.93
N TYR A 65 7.19 5.75 7.88
CA TYR A 65 6.59 4.82 8.83
C TYR A 65 7.59 4.19 9.81
N LYS A 66 8.90 4.43 9.61
CA LYS A 66 10.03 3.90 10.40
C LYS A 66 10.23 2.38 10.32
N LYS A 67 9.15 1.60 10.21
CA LYS A 67 9.16 0.14 10.18
C LYS A 67 8.11 -0.39 9.20
N ILE A 68 8.34 -1.60 8.68
CA ILE A 68 7.37 -2.41 7.96
C ILE A 68 7.11 -3.64 8.82
N ASP A 69 5.88 -3.81 9.31
CA ASP A 69 5.50 -4.97 10.12
C ASP A 69 5.09 -6.18 9.28
N ILE A 70 4.46 -5.92 8.14
CA ILE A 70 3.93 -6.96 7.24
C ILE A 70 4.26 -6.55 5.80
N LEU A 71 4.84 -7.48 5.05
CA LEU A 71 5.05 -7.36 3.61
C LEU A 71 4.28 -8.48 2.91
N ILE A 72 3.37 -8.11 2.02
CA ILE A 72 2.61 -9.06 1.21
C ILE A 72 3.09 -8.92 -0.23
N ASN A 73 3.81 -9.92 -0.74
CA ASN A 73 4.18 -9.96 -2.14
C ASN A 73 3.02 -10.57 -2.95
N ASN A 74 2.09 -9.71 -3.36
CA ASN A 74 0.98 -10.08 -4.22
C ASN A 74 1.14 -9.34 -5.56
N ALA A 75 2.05 -9.84 -6.39
CA ALA A 75 2.23 -9.46 -7.79
C ALA A 75 1.35 -10.33 -8.69
#